data_AF-A0A1I6R458-F1
#
_entry.id   AF-A0A1I6R458-F1
#
_cell.length_a   1.000
_cell.length_b   1.000
_cell.length_c   1.000
_cell.angle_alpha   90.00
_cell.angle_beta   90.00
_cell.angle_gamma   90.00
#
_symmetry.space_group_name_H-M   'P 1'
#
loop_
_entity.id
_entity.type
_entity.pdbx_description
1 polymer ?
#
loop_
_entity_poly.entity_id
_entity_poly.type
_entity_poly.pdbx_seq_one_letter_code
_entity_poly.pdbx_strand_id
1 'polypeptide(L)'
;MMETIKNIWFADGRIYVQTSAGDTYSRPLEAFPQLKDATDSQRSNFRIGKFLDDVRWEELDEDIHISSFFDTAEPDTDNEIAHIFNRFPQLNVSEVARSMGINKSLLAKYIYGIKKPSAERTRQIKAALHLLGRELTAV
;
A
#
# COMPACT_ATOMS: atom_id res chain seq x y z
N MET A 1 21.70 7.17 18.65
CA MET A 1 22.10 6.72 17.29
C MET A 1 20.82 6.56 16.49
N MET A 2 20.78 7.00 15.23
CA MET A 2 19.67 6.63 14.34
C MET A 2 19.83 5.16 13.96
N GLU A 3 18.74 4.39 14.06
CA GLU A 3 18.73 3.00 13.61
C GLU A 3 18.88 2.95 12.09
N THR A 4 19.68 1.99 11.60
CA THR A 4 19.92 1.77 10.17
C THR A 4 19.53 0.35 9.77
N ILE A 5 19.17 0.16 8.51
CA ILE A 5 18.79 -1.09 7.90
C ILE A 5 20.03 -1.97 7.73
N LYS A 6 20.00 -3.17 8.33
CA LYS A 6 21.03 -4.19 8.20
C LYS A 6 20.62 -5.31 7.25
N ASN A 7 19.36 -5.74 7.31
CA ASN A 7 18.83 -6.81 6.48
C ASN A 7 17.34 -6.64 6.21
N ILE A 8 16.86 -7.17 5.08
CA ILE A 8 15.45 -7.17 4.68
C ILE A 8 15.11 -8.54 4.10
N TRP A 9 13.95 -9.06 4.47
CA TRP A 9 13.41 -10.29 3.90
C TRP A 9 11.89 -10.29 3.89
N PHE A 10 11.32 -11.20 3.11
CA PHE A 10 9.89 -11.38 2.98
C PHE A 10 9.52 -12.78 3.49
N ALA A 11 8.49 -12.85 4.32
CA ALA A 11 7.92 -14.11 4.81
C ALA A 11 6.47 -13.89 5.20
N ASP A 12 5.61 -14.90 5.02
CA ASP A 12 4.24 -14.93 5.53
C ASP A 12 3.40 -13.68 5.17
N GLY A 13 3.57 -13.16 3.95
CA GLY A 13 2.85 -11.97 3.48
C GLY A 13 3.33 -10.65 4.11
N ARG A 14 4.51 -10.64 4.72
CA ARG A 14 5.12 -9.47 5.38
C ARG A 14 6.50 -9.16 4.81
N ILE A 15 6.90 -7.91 5.00
CA ILE A 15 8.28 -7.45 4.87
C ILE A 15 8.86 -7.22 6.26
N TYR A 16 10.08 -7.70 6.46
CA TYR A 16 10.82 -7.58 7.71
C TYR A 16 12.06 -6.73 7.50
N VAL A 17 12.44 -5.99 8.53
CA VAL A 17 13.71 -5.28 8.59
C VAL A 17 14.42 -5.63 9.89
N GLN A 18 15.70 -5.98 9.80
CA GLN A 18 16.60 -6.03 10.94
C GLN A 18 17.43 -4.76 10.98
N THR A 19 17.49 -4.11 12.14
CA THR A 19 18.24 -2.86 12.30
C THR A 19 19.66 -3.09 12.83
N SER A 20 20.51 -2.07 12.76
CA SER A 20 21.87 -2.10 13.30
C SER A 20 21.93 -2.26 14.82
N ALA A 21 20.83 -1.96 15.54
CA ALA A 21 20.68 -2.23 16.96
C ALA A 21 20.37 -3.71 17.27
N GLY A 22 20.04 -4.51 16.26
CA GLY A 22 19.64 -5.91 16.40
C GLY A 22 18.13 -6.12 16.49
N ASP A 23 17.35 -5.03 16.57
CA ASP A 23 15.89 -5.09 16.57
C ASP A 23 15.33 -5.57 15.23
N THR A 24 14.18 -6.23 15.28
CA THR A 24 13.47 -6.71 14.10
C THR A 24 12.07 -6.13 14.08
N TYR A 25 11.75 -5.40 13.01
CA TYR A 25 10.43 -4.86 12.76
C TYR A 25 9.82 -5.55 11.53
N SER A 26 8.49 -5.56 11.45
CA SER A 26 7.79 -6.13 10.30
C SER A 26 6.50 -5.40 10.01
N ARG A 27 6.09 -5.44 8.76
CA ARG A 27 4.80 -4.90 8.32
C ARG A 27 4.13 -5.80 7.30
N PRO A 28 2.79 -5.84 7.28
CA PRO A 28 2.03 -6.52 6.24
C PRO A 28 2.31 -5.90 4.87
N LEU A 29 2.33 -6.71 3.81
CA LEU A 29 2.55 -6.20 2.44
C LEU A 29 1.42 -5.25 1.98
N GLU A 30 0.23 -5.34 2.56
CA GLU A 30 -0.88 -4.40 2.39
C GLU A 30 -0.46 -2.95 2.70
N ALA A 31 0.54 -2.74 3.57
CA ALA A 31 1.09 -1.43 3.86
C ALA A 31 1.90 -0.85 2.68
N PHE A 32 2.31 -1.69 1.74
CA PHE A 32 3.09 -1.36 0.55
C PHE A 32 2.48 -2.03 -0.70
N PRO A 33 1.35 -1.51 -1.24
CA PRO A 33 0.62 -2.17 -2.31
C PRO A 33 1.45 -2.51 -3.56
N GLN A 34 2.47 -1.73 -3.90
CA GLN A 34 3.38 -2.07 -5.00
C GLN A 34 4.15 -3.37 -4.73
N LEU A 35 4.64 -3.55 -3.50
CA LEU A 35 5.29 -4.80 -3.08
C LEU A 35 4.29 -5.95 -2.95
N LYS A 36 3.05 -5.69 -2.51
CA LYS A 36 2.00 -6.71 -2.46
C LYS A 36 1.70 -7.28 -3.85
N ASP A 37 1.61 -6.42 -4.85
CA ASP A 37 1.30 -6.80 -6.24
C ASP A 37 2.54 -7.38 -6.98
N ALA A 38 3.75 -7.17 -6.45
CA ALA A 38 5.00 -7.61 -7.05
C ALA A 38 5.24 -9.12 -6.95
N THR A 39 5.94 -9.67 -7.95
CA THR A 39 6.47 -11.03 -7.92
C THR A 39 7.63 -11.17 -6.92
N ASP A 40 7.95 -12.39 -6.50
CA ASP A 40 9.07 -12.62 -5.58
C ASP A 40 10.42 -12.19 -6.16
N SER A 41 10.60 -12.30 -7.49
CA SER A 41 11.80 -11.79 -8.18
C SER A 41 11.89 -10.26 -8.08
N GLN A 42 10.78 -9.56 -8.31
CA GLN A 42 10.74 -8.10 -8.17
C GLN A 42 10.96 -7.67 -6.72
N ARG A 43 10.33 -8.35 -5.75
CA ARG A 43 10.53 -8.09 -4.32
C ARG A 43 11.98 -8.30 -3.89
N SER A 44 12.66 -9.29 -4.44
CA SER A 44 14.06 -9.59 -4.12
C SER A 44 15.05 -8.63 -4.79
N ASN A 45 14.63 -7.91 -5.83
CA ASN A 45 15.48 -6.96 -6.57
C ASN A 45 15.43 -5.55 -5.96
N PHE A 46 15.90 -5.42 -4.72
CA PHE A 46 15.99 -4.13 -4.01
C PHE A 46 17.44 -3.69 -3.77
N ARG A 47 17.60 -2.41 -3.48
CA ARG A 47 18.88 -1.84 -3.02
C ARG A 47 18.64 -1.03 -1.75
N ILE A 48 19.45 -1.27 -0.73
CA ILE A 48 19.47 -0.42 0.47
C ILE A 48 20.20 0.87 0.10
N GLY A 49 19.61 2.01 0.46
CA GLY A 49 20.14 3.33 0.18
C GLY A 49 21.50 3.59 0.82
N LYS A 50 22.21 4.61 0.34
CA LYS A 50 23.57 4.94 0.77
C LYS A 50 23.67 5.22 2.28
N PHE A 51 22.63 5.80 2.87
CA PHE A 51 22.58 6.14 4.29
C PHE A 51 21.98 5.02 5.15
N LEU A 52 21.60 3.90 4.54
CA LEU A 52 21.02 2.73 5.19
C LEU A 52 19.72 3.03 5.94
N ASP A 53 18.99 4.07 5.55
CA ASP A 53 17.70 4.46 6.13
C ASP A 53 16.53 4.29 5.14
N ASP A 54 16.80 3.90 3.89
CA ASP A 54 15.82 3.67 2.84
C ASP A 54 16.11 2.39 2.03
N VAL A 55 15.09 1.96 1.28
CA VAL A 55 15.12 0.77 0.44
C VAL A 55 14.39 1.07 -0.85
N ARG A 56 15.09 0.92 -1.97
CA ARG A 56 14.59 1.23 -3.30
C ARG A 56 14.33 -0.03 -4.11
N TRP A 57 13.12 -0.14 -4.67
CA TRP A 57 12.75 -1.08 -5.72
C TRP A 57 12.57 -0.31 -7.03
N GLU A 58 13.63 -0.26 -7.85
CA GLU A 58 13.66 0.56 -9.07
C GLU A 58 12.58 0.14 -10.09
N GLU A 59 12.40 -1.16 -10.29
CA GLU A 59 11.39 -1.69 -11.23
C GLU A 59 9.94 -1.36 -10.83
N LEU A 60 9.69 -1.22 -9.54
CA LEU A 60 8.36 -0.96 -8.99
C LEU A 60 8.10 0.54 -8.77
N ASP A 61 9.12 1.36 -8.98
CA ASP A 61 9.16 2.76 -8.57
C ASP A 61 8.73 2.98 -7.10
N GLU A 62 9.12 2.07 -6.20
CA GLU A 62 8.79 2.14 -4.76
C GLU A 62 10.06 2.45 -3.95
N ASP A 63 9.92 3.32 -2.96
CA ASP A 63 10.94 3.62 -1.96
C ASP A 63 10.30 3.57 -0.57
N ILE A 64 10.95 2.85 0.35
CA ILE A 64 10.49 2.66 1.73
C ILE A 64 11.60 3.08 2.69
N HIS A 65 11.37 4.20 3.37
CA HIS A 65 12.19 4.63 4.49
C HIS A 65 11.96 3.75 5.73
N ILE A 66 13.00 3.49 6.51
CA ILE A 66 13.02 2.63 7.73
C ILE A 66 11.93 3.01 8.72
N SER A 67 11.62 4.31 8.86
CA SER A 67 10.57 4.79 9.76
C SER A 67 9.19 4.23 9.42
N SER A 68 8.96 3.79 8.18
CA SER A 68 7.71 3.15 7.79
C SER A 68 7.45 1.88 8.57
N PHE A 69 8.48 1.19 9.08
CA PHE A 69 8.39 -0.06 9.83
C PHE A 69 8.05 0.13 11.32
N PHE A 70 8.05 1.37 11.82
CA PHE A 70 7.70 1.67 13.22
C PHE A 70 6.19 1.78 13.44
N ASP A 71 5.41 1.84 12.36
CA ASP A 71 3.96 1.78 12.38
C ASP A 71 3.50 0.32 12.53
N THR A 72 2.47 0.11 13.35
CA THR A 72 1.93 -1.20 13.76
C THR A 72 0.54 -1.47 13.19
N ALA A 73 0.04 -0.61 12.30
CA ALA A 73 -1.25 -0.83 11.64
C ALA A 73 -1.26 -2.15 10.84
N GLU A 74 -2.22 -3.01 11.15
CA GLU A 74 -2.53 -4.26 10.47
C GLU A 74 -3.76 -4.09 9.56
N PRO A 75 -3.96 -4.98 8.56
CA PRO A 75 -5.09 -4.88 7.65
C PRO A 75 -6.42 -5.07 8.39
N ASP A 76 -7.40 -4.21 8.11
CA ASP A 76 -8.77 -4.31 8.60
C ASP A 76 -9.73 -4.15 7.42
N THR A 77 -10.10 -5.28 6.83
CA THR A 77 -10.97 -5.32 5.65
C THR A 77 -12.46 -5.21 6.01
N ASP A 78 -12.82 -5.13 7.30
CA ASP A 78 -14.19 -4.80 7.71
C ASP A 78 -14.41 -3.28 7.70
N ASN A 79 -14.28 -2.69 6.52
CA ASN A 79 -14.47 -1.26 6.32
C ASN A 79 -15.31 -0.96 5.08
N GLU A 80 -15.95 0.21 5.08
CA GLU A 80 -16.89 0.59 4.02
C GLU A 80 -16.25 0.60 2.62
N ILE A 81 -14.99 1.00 2.49
CA ILE A 81 -14.31 1.02 1.19
C ILE A 81 -14.04 -0.41 0.72
N ALA A 82 -13.52 -1.28 1.59
CA ALA A 82 -13.33 -2.69 1.29
C ALA A 82 -14.63 -3.36 0.84
N HIS A 83 -15.72 -3.14 1.56
CA HIS A 83 -17.05 -3.70 1.23
C HIS A 83 -17.54 -3.30 -0.16
N ILE A 84 -17.29 -2.05 -0.56
CA ILE A 84 -17.64 -1.57 -1.91
C ILE A 84 -16.83 -2.30 -2.98
N PHE A 85 -15.50 -2.36 -2.85
CA PHE A 85 -14.64 -2.99 -3.86
C PHE A 85 -14.81 -4.52 -3.90
N ASN A 86 -15.09 -5.16 -2.76
CA ASN A 86 -15.41 -6.58 -2.71
C ASN A 86 -16.76 -6.92 -3.37
N ARG A 87 -17.75 -6.02 -3.24
CA ARG A 87 -19.06 -6.18 -3.90
C ARG A 87 -18.98 -6.03 -5.42
N PHE A 88 -18.02 -5.26 -5.90
CA PHE A 88 -17.85 -4.97 -7.33
C PHE A 88 -16.44 -5.33 -7.81
N PRO A 89 -16.09 -6.62 -7.93
CA PRO A 89 -14.76 -7.07 -8.33
C PRO A 89 -14.35 -6.61 -9.74
N GLN A 90 -15.30 -6.18 -10.57
CA GLN A 90 -15.05 -5.58 -11.88
C GLN A 90 -14.48 -4.15 -11.80
N LEU A 91 -14.48 -3.50 -10.63
CA LEU A 91 -13.90 -2.16 -10.48
C LEU A 91 -12.37 -2.22 -10.53
N ASN A 92 -11.80 -1.51 -11.48
CA ASN A 92 -10.35 -1.33 -11.55
C ASN A 92 -9.91 -0.22 -10.56
N VAL A 93 -9.23 -0.62 -9.48
CA VAL A 93 -8.72 0.28 -8.44
C VAL A 93 -7.84 1.40 -9.02
N SER A 94 -7.01 1.10 -10.03
CA SER A 94 -6.11 2.08 -10.65
C SER A 94 -6.89 3.16 -11.40
N GLU A 95 -7.94 2.77 -12.13
CA GLU A 95 -8.80 3.71 -12.87
C GLU A 95 -9.61 4.59 -11.94
N VAL A 96 -10.17 4.01 -10.86
CA VAL A 96 -10.90 4.78 -9.84
C VAL A 96 -9.96 5.76 -9.12
N ALA A 97 -8.75 5.35 -8.77
CA ALA A 97 -7.78 6.26 -8.17
C ALA A 97 -7.42 7.41 -9.12
N ARG A 98 -7.25 7.12 -10.41
CA ARG A 98 -6.93 8.13 -11.43
C ARG A 98 -8.06 9.14 -11.64
N SER A 99 -9.31 8.70 -11.73
CA SER A 99 -10.46 9.59 -11.91
C SER A 99 -10.65 10.55 -10.73
N MET A 100 -10.18 10.15 -9.56
CA MET A 100 -10.16 10.97 -8.34
C MET A 100 -8.90 11.84 -8.18
N GLY A 101 -7.89 11.68 -9.04
CA GLY A 101 -6.60 12.35 -8.89
C GLY A 101 -5.82 11.93 -7.64
N ILE A 102 -5.99 10.68 -7.17
CA ILE A 102 -5.25 10.15 -6.01
C ILE A 102 -4.30 9.04 -6.42
N ASN A 103 -3.29 8.80 -5.58
CA ASN A 103 -2.36 7.70 -5.77
C ASN A 103 -3.06 6.34 -5.59
N LYS A 104 -2.85 5.39 -6.52
CA LYS A 104 -3.40 4.01 -6.47
C LYS A 104 -3.08 3.33 -5.14
N SER A 105 -1.84 3.40 -4.68
CA SER A 105 -1.40 2.79 -3.42
C SER A 105 -2.13 3.39 -2.21
N LEU A 106 -2.52 4.67 -2.25
CA LEU A 106 -3.35 5.26 -1.20
C LEU A 106 -4.75 4.65 -1.17
N LEU A 107 -5.40 4.51 -2.33
CA LEU A 107 -6.73 3.87 -2.41
C LEU A 107 -6.66 2.40 -2.00
N ALA A 108 -5.64 1.66 -2.44
CA ALA A 108 -5.41 0.29 -2.03
C ALA A 108 -5.21 0.17 -0.50
N LYS A 109 -4.47 1.08 0.14
CA LYS A 109 -4.34 1.11 1.60
C LYS A 109 -5.67 1.37 2.33
N TYR A 110 -6.62 2.09 1.71
CA TYR A 110 -7.98 2.22 2.25
C TYR A 110 -8.76 0.92 2.10
N ILE A 111 -8.67 0.27 0.93
CA ILE A 111 -9.31 -1.03 0.68
C ILE A 111 -8.80 -2.09 1.67
N TYR A 112 -7.48 -2.14 1.90
CA TYR A 112 -6.87 -3.08 2.84
C TYR A 112 -7.03 -2.67 4.31
N GLY A 113 -7.60 -1.51 4.61
CA GLY A 113 -7.79 -1.02 5.99
C GLY A 113 -6.53 -0.53 6.70
N ILE A 114 -5.37 -0.54 6.04
CA ILE A 114 -4.11 0.00 6.60
C ILE A 114 -4.24 1.48 6.92
N LYS A 115 -4.95 2.22 6.08
CA LYS A 115 -5.28 3.63 6.33
C LYS A 115 -6.79 3.79 6.42
N LYS A 116 -7.21 4.67 7.33
CA LYS A 116 -8.60 5.09 7.43
C LYS A 116 -8.82 6.37 6.63
N PRO A 117 -9.68 6.37 5.59
CA PRO A 117 -10.02 7.60 4.90
C PRO A 117 -10.81 8.54 5.83
N SER A 118 -10.67 9.85 5.64
CA SER A 118 -11.54 10.82 6.30
C SER A 118 -12.98 10.71 5.75
N ALA A 119 -13.96 11.23 6.49
CA ALA A 119 -15.36 11.25 6.01
C ALA A 119 -15.49 11.93 4.64
N GLU A 120 -14.75 13.03 4.42
CA GLU A 120 -14.72 13.70 3.12
C GLU A 120 -14.10 12.82 2.03
N ARG A 121 -12.99 12.15 2.32
CA ARG A 121 -12.37 11.22 1.36
C ARG A 121 -13.32 10.08 0.99
N THR A 122 -14.05 9.52 1.96
CA THR A 122 -15.07 8.50 1.72
C THR A 122 -16.19 9.00 0.81
N ARG A 123 -16.68 10.23 1.02
CA ARG A 123 -17.67 10.85 0.13
C ARG A 123 -17.15 11.00 -1.30
N GLN A 124 -15.90 11.42 -1.46
CA GLN A 124 -15.27 11.56 -2.79
C GLN A 124 -15.13 10.22 -3.50
N ILE A 125 -14.74 9.14 -2.80
CA ILE A 125 -14.67 7.79 -3.37
C ILE A 125 -16.05 7.36 -3.89
N LYS A 126 -17.10 7.51 -3.07
CA LYS A 126 -18.48 7.18 -3.47
C LYS A 126 -18.96 8.02 -4.65
N ALA A 127 -18.66 9.32 -4.65
CA ALA A 127 -19.05 10.21 -5.73
C ALA A 127 -18.41 9.80 -7.08
N ALA A 128 -17.13 9.41 -7.07
CA ALA A 128 -16.44 8.91 -8.26
C ALA A 128 -17.08 7.62 -8.79
N LEU A 129 -17.44 6.69 -7.90
CA LEU A 129 -18.13 5.45 -8.28
C LEU A 129 -19.55 5.70 -8.82
N HIS A 130 -20.30 6.63 -8.23
CA HIS A 130 -21.61 7.02 -8.76
C HIS A 130 -21.52 7.72 -10.11
N LEU A 131 -20.46 8.50 -10.35
CA LEU A 131 -20.20 9.08 -11.67
C LEU A 131 -19.94 7.97 -12.70
N LEU A 132 -19.02 7.05 -12.40
CA LEU A 132 -18.75 5.89 -13.25
C LEU A 132 -20.01 5.09 -13.56
N GLY A 133 -20.86 4.84 -12.56
CA GLY A 133 -22.14 4.14 -12.76
C GLY A 133 -23.10 4.88 -13.69
N ARG A 134 -23.15 6.21 -13.63
CA ARG A 134 -23.96 7.04 -14.53
C ARG A 134 -23.42 7.01 -15.96
N GLU A 135 -22.10 7.09 -16.13
CA GLU A 135 -21.44 6.98 -17.43
C GLU A 135 -21.71 5.62 -18.08
N LEU A 136 -21.60 4.53 -17.32
CA LEU A 136 -21.91 3.17 -17.78
C LEU A 136 -23.39 2.96 -18.13
N THR A 137 -24.31 3.74 -17.55
CA THR A 137 -25.74 3.68 -17.91
C THR A 137 -26.05 4.46 -19.19
N ALA A 138 -25.16 5.37 -19.59
CA ALA A 138 -25.34 6.26 -20.73
C ALA A 138 -24.74 5.72 -22.04
N VAL A 139 -24.11 4.55 -22.02
CA VAL A 139 -23.61 3.82 -23.21
C VAL A 139 -24.65 2.84 -23.74
#